data_AF-A0A2S0M7X9-F1
#
_entry.id   AF-A0A2S0M7X9-F1
#
_cell.length_a   1.000
_cell.length_b   1.000
_cell.length_c   1.000
_cell.angle_alpha   90.00
_cell.angle_beta   90.00
_cell.angle_gamma   90.00
#
_symmetry.space_group_name_H-M   'P 1'
#
loop_
_entity.id
_entity.type
_entity.pdbx_description
1 polymer ?
#
loop_
_entity_poly.entity_id
_entity_poly.type
_entity_poly.pdbx_seq_one_letter_code
_entity_poly.pdbx_strand_id
1 'polypeptide(L)'
;MKYEIEYACGHTGTVQLFGKTADRERKVKWLETQICPACEHAEIEKRRAEEATVAKEKAEEFGLPELEGTPKQVSWALTIRDKILNRELDTVNVLPPIEAGASCFNENSATDSKELRRLTLSPQA
;
A
#
# COMPACT_ATOMS: atom_id res chain seq x y z
N MET A 1 6.89 -38.16 3.13
CA MET A 1 5.94 -38.98 3.91
C MET A 1 4.77 -38.09 4.29
N LYS A 2 3.54 -38.61 4.34
CA LYS A 2 2.37 -37.82 4.78
C LYS A 2 2.32 -37.86 6.32
N TYR A 3 2.07 -36.72 6.93
CA TYR A 3 1.91 -36.57 8.38
C TYR A 3 0.52 -36.01 8.65
N GLU A 4 -0.17 -36.60 9.61
CA GLU A 4 -1.39 -36.06 10.19
C GLU A 4 -1.01 -35.20 11.39
N ILE A 5 -1.47 -33.95 11.40
CA ILE A 5 -1.07 -32.94 12.38
C ILE A 5 -2.34 -32.32 12.95
N GLU A 6 -2.40 -32.23 14.27
CA GLU A 6 -3.41 -31.47 15.00
C GLU A 6 -2.89 -30.05 15.22
N TYR A 7 -3.56 -29.06 14.63
CA TYR A 7 -3.19 -27.65 14.78
C TYR A 7 -3.71 -27.08 16.10
N ALA A 8 -3.15 -25.95 16.55
CA ALA A 8 -3.56 -25.27 17.78
C ALA A 8 -5.05 -24.88 17.81
N CYS A 9 -5.66 -24.71 16.63
CA CYS A 9 -7.09 -24.43 16.48
C CYS A 9 -8.00 -25.66 16.62
N GLY A 10 -7.45 -26.86 16.85
CA GLY A 10 -8.21 -28.12 17.01
C GLY A 10 -8.56 -28.85 15.71
N HIS A 11 -8.21 -28.29 14.55
CA HIS A 11 -8.41 -28.96 13.26
C HIS A 11 -7.24 -29.88 12.93
N THR A 12 -7.52 -31.01 12.28
CA THR A 12 -6.49 -31.90 11.74
C THR A 12 -6.20 -31.55 10.28
N GLY A 13 -4.94 -31.73 9.86
CA GLY A 13 -4.57 -31.58 8.45
C GLY A 13 -3.46 -32.53 8.05
N THR A 14 -3.53 -32.99 6.80
CA THR A 14 -2.52 -33.87 6.22
C THR A 14 -1.47 -33.05 5.48
N VAL A 15 -0.24 -33.02 5.99
CA VAL A 15 0.88 -32.30 5.37
C VAL A 15 1.90 -33.29 4.85
N GLN A 16 2.29 -33.14 3.58
CA GLN A 16 3.35 -33.95 3.00
C GLN A 16 4.71 -33.29 3.24
N LEU A 17 5.51 -33.90 4.12
CA LEU A 17 6.85 -33.41 4.46
C LEU A 17 7.92 -34.26 3.80
N PHE A 18 8.93 -33.56 3.26
CA PHE A 18 10.09 -34.12 2.60
C PHE A 18 11.37 -33.75 3.37
N GLY A 19 12.49 -34.41 3.08
CA GLY A 19 13.78 -34.13 3.71
C GLY A 19 14.13 -35.07 4.86
N LYS A 20 15.09 -34.67 5.71
CA LYS A 20 15.63 -35.47 6.82
C LYS A 20 14.61 -35.65 7.94
N THR A 21 14.65 -36.77 8.66
CA THR A 21 13.69 -37.08 9.73
C THR A 21 13.61 -35.98 10.81
N ALA A 22 14.77 -35.49 11.28
CA ALA A 22 14.82 -34.42 12.30
C ALA A 22 14.15 -33.11 11.84
N ASP A 23 14.26 -32.76 10.55
CA ASP A 23 13.61 -31.56 10.01
C ASP A 23 12.10 -31.75 9.94
N ARG A 24 11.63 -32.96 9.62
CA ARG A 24 10.20 -33.28 9.57
C ARG A 24 9.58 -33.22 10.96
N GLU A 25 10.21 -33.81 11.97
CA GLU A 25 9.75 -33.76 13.37
C GLU A 25 9.68 -32.32 13.90
N ARG A 26 10.74 -31.52 13.65
CA ARG A 26 10.75 -30.11 14.01
C ARG A 26 9.63 -29.33 13.32
N LYS A 27 9.33 -29.64 12.05
CA LYS A 27 8.25 -28.99 11.31
C LYS A 27 6.87 -29.39 11.82
N VAL A 28 6.66 -30.66 12.18
CA VAL A 28 5.42 -31.14 12.79
C VAL A 28 5.16 -30.40 14.10
N LYS A 29 6.16 -30.36 15.01
CA LYS A 29 6.05 -29.64 16.28
C LYS A 29 5.75 -28.14 16.09
N TRP A 30 6.28 -27.51 15.06
CA TRP A 30 5.96 -26.12 14.73
C TRP A 30 4.54 -25.97 14.20
N LEU A 31 4.06 -26.89 13.36
CA LEU A 31 2.69 -26.83 12.82
C LEU A 31 1.62 -27.03 13.91
N GLU A 32 1.90 -27.85 14.92
CA GLU A 32 1.04 -28.00 16.11
C GLU A 32 0.83 -26.68 16.86
N THR A 33 1.80 -25.76 16.83
CA THR A 33 1.67 -24.43 17.46
C THR A 33 1.06 -23.37 16.53
N GLN A 34 0.71 -23.70 15.28
CA GLN A 34 0.09 -22.77 14.34
C GLN A 34 -1.42 -23.00 14.25
N ILE A 35 -2.15 -21.98 13.78
CA ILE A 35 -3.52 -22.16 13.30
C ILE A 35 -3.50 -22.92 11.98
N CYS A 36 -4.57 -23.65 11.67
CA CYS A 36 -4.64 -24.38 10.42
C CYS A 36 -4.81 -23.41 9.23
N PRO A 37 -4.35 -23.79 8.02
CA PRO A 37 -4.49 -22.95 6.83
C PRO A 37 -5.93 -22.56 6.50
N ALA A 38 -6.91 -23.40 6.87
CA ALA A 38 -8.32 -23.09 6.65
C ALA A 38 -8.82 -21.95 7.54
N CYS A 39 -8.46 -21.96 8.83
CA CYS A 39 -8.77 -20.87 9.75
C CYS A 39 -8.04 -19.59 9.37
N GLU A 40 -6.76 -19.69 8.99
CA GLU A 40 -5.99 -18.54 8.51
C GLU A 40 -6.63 -17.92 7.27
N HIS A 41 -7.03 -18.74 6.30
CA HIS A 41 -7.71 -18.26 5.10
C HIS A 41 -9.05 -17.59 5.42
N ALA A 42 -9.85 -18.18 6.31
CA ALA A 42 -11.13 -17.61 6.73
C ALA A 42 -10.95 -16.23 7.40
N GLU A 43 -9.94 -16.08 8.25
CA GLU A 43 -9.63 -14.80 8.90
C GLU A 43 -9.17 -13.74 7.89
N ILE A 44 -8.32 -14.12 6.95
CA ILE A 44 -7.86 -13.23 5.88
C ILE A 44 -9.03 -12.75 5.02
N GLU A 45 -9.96 -13.63 4.65
CA GLU A 45 -11.11 -13.27 3.83
C GLU A 45 -12.08 -12.34 4.60
N LYS A 46 -12.30 -12.57 5.90
CA LYS A 46 -13.06 -11.64 6.75
C LYS A 46 -12.42 -10.26 6.77
N ARG A 47 -11.13 -10.18 7.09
CA ARG A 47 -10.39 -8.92 7.13
C ARG A 47 -10.43 -8.20 5.77
N ARG A 48 -10.27 -8.93 4.66
CA ARG A 48 -10.36 -8.34 3.31
C ARG A 48 -11.74 -7.78 3.01
N ALA A 49 -12.80 -8.43 3.47
CA ALA A 49 -14.16 -7.94 3.31
C ALA A 49 -14.38 -6.63 4.09
N GLU A 50 -13.90 -6.57 5.34
CA GLU A 50 -13.95 -5.37 6.18
C GLU A 50 -13.10 -4.22 5.60
N GLU A 51 -11.88 -4.52 5.13
CA GLU A 51 -11.03 -3.53 4.46
C GLU A 51 -11.68 -2.99 3.19
N ALA A 52 -12.39 -3.85 2.42
CA ALA A 52 -13.10 -3.42 1.22
C ALA A 52 -14.30 -2.51 1.53
N THR A 53 -15.02 -2.74 2.63
CA THR A 53 -16.11 -1.84 3.05
C THR A 53 -15.56 -0.49 3.49
N VAL A 54 -14.50 -0.48 4.31
CA VAL A 54 -13.85 0.77 4.76
C VAL A 54 -13.25 1.56 3.59
N ALA A 55 -12.60 0.88 2.64
CA ALA A 55 -12.03 1.54 1.48
C ALA A 55 -13.10 2.12 0.54
N LYS A 56 -14.30 1.50 0.49
CA LYS A 56 -15.44 2.05 -0.23
C LYS A 56 -15.98 3.32 0.45
N GLU A 57 -16.18 3.28 1.77
CA GLU A 57 -16.61 4.45 2.55
C GLU A 57 -15.65 5.62 2.40
N LYS A 58 -14.34 5.38 2.48
CA LYS A 58 -13.32 6.39 2.21
C LYS A 58 -13.41 6.93 0.79
N ALA A 59 -13.58 6.06 -0.21
CA ALA A 59 -13.71 6.52 -1.59
C ALA A 59 -14.93 7.45 -1.78
N GLU A 60 -16.04 7.16 -1.09
CA GLU A 60 -17.22 8.03 -1.04
C GLU A 60 -16.93 9.36 -0.31
N GLU A 61 -16.24 9.32 0.83
CA GLU A 61 -15.85 10.51 1.61
C GLU A 61 -14.95 11.47 0.81
N PHE A 62 -13.95 10.93 0.11
CA PHE A 62 -13.07 11.72 -0.75
C PHE A 62 -13.71 12.08 -2.11
N GLY A 63 -14.96 11.68 -2.36
CA GLY A 63 -15.68 11.98 -3.59
C GLY A 63 -15.08 11.34 -4.85
N LEU A 64 -14.43 10.18 -4.72
CA LEU A 64 -13.85 9.48 -5.86
C LEU A 64 -14.93 8.82 -6.72
N PRO A 65 -14.70 8.72 -8.04
CA PRO A 65 -15.64 8.06 -8.94
C PRO A 65 -15.74 6.57 -8.62
N GLU A 66 -16.95 6.03 -8.78
CA GLU A 66 -17.23 4.60 -8.65
C GLU A 66 -16.39 3.79 -9.66
N LEU A 67 -16.04 2.57 -9.26
CA LEU A 67 -15.23 1.66 -10.06
C LEU A 67 -16.11 0.55 -10.62
N GLU A 68 -16.04 0.36 -11.93
CA GLU A 68 -16.72 -0.74 -12.61
C GLU A 68 -15.74 -1.89 -12.86
N GLY A 69 -16.16 -3.12 -12.59
CA GLY A 69 -15.34 -4.31 -12.82
C GLY A 69 -15.79 -5.51 -12.00
N THR A 70 -14.97 -6.57 -12.00
CA THR A 70 -15.24 -7.72 -11.13
C THR A 70 -15.07 -7.34 -9.65
N PRO A 71 -15.78 -8.00 -8.71
CA PRO A 71 -15.67 -7.68 -7.28
C PRO A 71 -14.21 -7.69 -6.76
N LYS A 72 -13.39 -8.61 -7.28
CA LYS A 72 -11.96 -8.71 -6.95
C LYS A 72 -11.13 -7.55 -7.51
N GLN A 73 -11.45 -7.07 -8.72
CA GLN A 73 -10.77 -5.91 -9.31
C GLN A 73 -11.13 -4.62 -8.56
N VAL A 74 -12.41 -4.46 -8.20
CA VAL A 74 -12.89 -3.30 -7.45
C VAL A 74 -12.25 -3.26 -6.06
N SER A 75 -12.26 -4.36 -5.30
CA SER A 75 -11.62 -4.40 -3.99
C SER A 75 -10.12 -4.12 -4.08
N TRP A 76 -9.42 -4.71 -5.06
CA TRP A 76 -8.01 -4.45 -5.29
C TRP A 76 -7.73 -2.97 -5.64
N ALA A 77 -8.50 -2.38 -6.56
CA ALA A 77 -8.35 -0.99 -6.96
C ALA A 77 -8.65 0.00 -5.81
N LEU A 78 -9.64 -0.30 -4.97
CA LEU A 78 -9.91 0.48 -3.74
C LEU A 78 -8.73 0.43 -2.77
N THR A 79 -8.12 -0.75 -2.56
CA THR A 79 -6.92 -0.83 -1.69
C THR A 79 -5.72 -0.07 -2.25
N ILE A 80 -5.58 0.01 -3.58
CA ILE A 80 -4.54 0.84 -4.22
C ILE A 80 -4.82 2.32 -3.98
N ARG A 81 -6.07 2.76 -4.18
CA ARG A 81 -6.49 4.14 -3.93
C ARG A 81 -6.20 4.56 -2.49
N ASP A 82 -6.61 3.76 -1.51
CA ASP A 82 -6.38 4.03 -0.08
C ASP A 82 -4.88 4.14 0.24
N LYS A 83 -4.04 3.24 -0.29
CA LYS A 83 -2.57 3.32 -0.11
C LYS A 83 -1.96 4.60 -0.67
N ILE A 84 -2.42 5.03 -1.84
CA ILE A 84 -1.94 6.28 -2.46
C ILE A 84 -2.41 7.47 -1.63
N LEU A 85 -3.70 7.53 -1.28
CA LEU A 85 -4.25 8.62 -0.45
C LEU A 85 -3.52 8.75 0.88
N ASN A 86 -3.31 7.65 1.60
CA ASN A 86 -2.58 7.67 2.87
C ASN A 86 -1.15 8.19 2.68
N ARG A 87 -0.44 7.71 1.64
CA ARG A 87 0.91 8.19 1.34
C ARG A 87 0.94 9.69 1.10
N GLU A 88 0.02 10.23 0.31
CA GLU A 88 -0.01 11.65 0.00
C GLU A 88 -0.45 12.49 1.21
N LEU A 89 -1.46 12.05 1.98
CA LEU A 89 -1.90 12.72 3.20
C LEU A 89 -0.78 12.83 4.24
N ASP A 90 0.04 11.78 4.38
CA ASP A 90 1.21 11.81 5.26
C ASP A 90 2.21 12.90 4.87
N THR A 91 2.36 13.22 3.58
CA THR A 91 3.23 14.33 3.14
C THR A 91 2.64 15.71 3.43
N VAL A 92 1.32 15.85 3.34
CA VAL A 92 0.63 17.12 3.58
C VAL A 92 0.66 17.48 5.07
N ASN A 93 0.57 16.48 5.95
CA ASN A 93 0.62 16.67 7.41
C ASN A 93 2.03 17.00 7.95
N VAL A 94 3.06 16.94 7.11
CA VAL A 94 4.45 17.31 7.47
C VAL A 94 4.78 18.74 7.02
N LEU A 95 3.91 19.40 6.24
CA LEU A 95 4.12 20.81 5.91
C LEU A 95 3.96 21.64 7.20
N PRO A 96 4.99 22.40 7.61
CA PRO A 96 4.80 23.38 8.67
C PRO A 96 3.66 24.32 8.22
N PRO A 97 2.86 24.85 9.16
CA PRO A 97 1.87 25.87 8.83
C PRO A 97 2.58 26.90 7.95
N ILE A 98 2.04 27.15 6.76
CA ILE A 98 2.52 28.27 5.95
C ILE A 98 2.21 29.48 6.80
N GLU A 99 3.20 29.97 7.55
CA GLU A 99 3.05 31.21 8.28
C GLU A 99 2.70 32.26 7.24
N ALA A 100 1.51 32.84 7.40
CA ALA A 100 1.04 33.95 6.60
C ALA A 100 2.03 35.10 6.77
N GLY A 101 3.09 35.10 5.96
CA GLY A 101 4.27 35.94 6.19
C GLY A 101 5.53 35.55 5.42
N ALA A 102 5.60 34.36 4.81
CA ALA A 102 6.70 34.06 3.89
C ALA A 102 6.47 34.73 2.52
N SER A 103 6.76 36.02 2.45
CA SER A 103 6.94 36.74 1.19
C SER A 103 8.16 36.18 0.46
N CYS A 104 7.98 35.18 -0.41
CA CYS A 104 8.96 34.85 -1.43
C CYS A 104 8.85 35.82 -2.61
N PHE A 105 8.97 37.13 -2.34
CA PHE A 105 9.20 38.13 -3.36
C PHE A 105 10.34 39.02 -2.85
N ASN A 106 11.57 38.54 -3.02
CA ASN A 106 12.73 39.38 -2.78
C ASN A 106 12.98 40.22 -4.03
N GLU A 107 12.53 41.47 -4.00
CA GLU A 107 12.95 42.49 -4.97
C GLU A 107 14.46 42.72 -4.80
N ASN A 108 15.25 42.17 -5.73
CA ASN A 108 16.49 42.73 -6.31
C ASN A 108 17.55 41.66 -6.60
N SER A 109 17.60 41.23 -7.86
CA SER A 109 18.88 41.19 -8.57
C SER A 109 18.62 41.60 -10.01
N ALA A 110 18.92 42.86 -10.31
CA ALA A 110 18.89 43.43 -11.64
C ALA A 110 19.65 42.54 -12.63
N THR A 111 18.94 41.83 -13.49
CA THR A 111 19.50 41.41 -14.77
C THR A 111 19.32 42.57 -15.73
N ASP A 112 20.41 43.30 -15.91
CA ASP A 112 20.60 44.40 -16.86
C ASP A 112 19.95 44.08 -18.21
N SER A 113 18.90 44.83 -18.57
CA SER A 113 18.14 44.67 -19.84
C SER A 113 19.00 44.89 -21.09
N LYS A 114 20.26 45.33 -20.97
CA LYS A 114 21.22 45.38 -22.09
C LYS A 114 21.77 44.01 -22.48
N GLU A 115 21.85 43.03 -21.58
CA GLU A 115 22.32 41.67 -21.90
C GLU A 115 21.29 40.87 -22.72
N LEU A 116 20.00 41.04 -22.44
CA LEU A 116 18.92 40.34 -23.16
C LEU A 116 18.79 40.77 -24.63
N ARG A 117 19.24 41.97 -25.00
CA ARG A 117 19.26 42.43 -26.40
C ARG A 117 20.45 41.90 -27.21
N ARG A 118 21.47 41.33 -26.57
CA ARG A 118 22.65 40.80 -27.25
C ARG A 118 22.48 39.35 -27.68
N LEU A 119 21.64 38.59 -26.97
CA LEU A 119 21.42 37.15 -27.21
C LEU A 119 20.30 36.84 -28.22
N THR A 120 19.54 37.86 -28.65
CA THR A 120 18.37 37.68 -29.54
C THR A 120 18.62 38.10 -31.00
N LEU A 121 19.84 38.51 -31.35
CA LEU A 121 20.22 38.87 -32.73
C LEU A 121 21.47 38.11 -33.16
N SER A 122 21.37 36.79 -33.21
CA SER A 122 22.22 35.97 -34.08
C SER A 122 21.35 35.53 -35.27
N PRO A 123 21.52 36.12 -36.46
CA PRO A 123 20.81 35.64 -37.64
C PRO A 123 21.35 34.25 -37.98
N GLN A 124 20.45 33.27 -38.05
CA GLN A 124 20.73 32.06 -38.82
C GLN A 124 20.83 32.48 -40.29
N ALA A 125 22.04 32.45 -40.83
CA ALA A 125 22.34 32.46 -42.25
C ALA A 125 23.67 31.74 -42.48
#